data_AF-A0A4V6I693-F1
#
_entry.id   AF-A0A4V6I693-F1
#
_cell.length_a   1.000
_cell.length_b   1.000
_cell.length_c   1.000
_cell.angle_alpha   90.00
_cell.angle_beta   90.00
_cell.angle_gamma   90.00
#
_symmetry.space_group_name_H-M   'P 1'
#
loop_
_entity.id
_entity.type
_entity.pdbx_description
1 polymer ?
#
loop_
_entity_poly.entity_id
_entity_poly.type
_entity_poly.pdbx_seq_one_letter_code
_entity_poly.pdbx_strand_id
1 'polypeptide(L)'
;MFLSYNNKNLKRLCMHRILLLLFFSIFVLYANENTQRKYNQNKTWKNIDTSEVLEKNTKKLEAYYKQVDKQSNERNFVRFNGKKIISHTAFSKMNLGQMHGYRTYVILSMFYIEWISQHNDLDGVSVGGILADEFGDKKAKVRYFKFAQRYYSALHEIGKGGKVFSYCAAPYLTSCILIGIDEAW
;
A
#
# COMPACT_ATOMS: atom_id res chain seq x y z
N MET A 1 -66.35 -35.53 -27.81
CA MET A 1 -66.32 -34.10 -27.46
C MET A 1 -64.87 -33.73 -27.18
N PHE A 2 -64.23 -33.06 -28.15
CA PHE A 2 -62.80 -32.71 -28.11
C PHE A 2 -62.55 -31.53 -27.17
N LEU A 3 -61.66 -31.69 -26.19
CA LEU A 3 -61.13 -30.57 -25.40
C LEU A 3 -59.91 -30.00 -26.10
N SER A 4 -60.10 -28.81 -26.68
CA SER A 4 -59.08 -27.97 -27.31
C SER A 4 -58.14 -27.40 -26.23
N TYR A 5 -56.87 -27.81 -26.26
CA TYR A 5 -55.83 -27.26 -25.39
C TYR A 5 -55.36 -25.91 -25.94
N ASN A 6 -55.58 -24.86 -25.16
CA ASN A 6 -55.54 -23.47 -25.59
C ASN A 6 -54.08 -22.95 -25.75
N ASN A 7 -53.67 -22.74 -26.99
CA ASN A 7 -52.36 -22.29 -27.51
C ASN A 7 -51.97 -20.83 -27.13
N LYS A 8 -52.58 -20.24 -26.08
CA LYS A 8 -52.36 -18.83 -25.69
C LYS A 8 -51.33 -18.64 -24.58
N ASN A 9 -51.07 -19.66 -23.75
CA ASN A 9 -50.13 -19.54 -22.62
C ASN A 9 -48.66 -19.75 -23.01
N LEU A 10 -48.37 -20.52 -24.08
CA LEU A 10 -46.99 -20.83 -24.48
C LEU A 10 -46.27 -19.64 -25.12
N LYS A 11 -46.98 -18.81 -25.90
CA LYS A 11 -46.41 -17.61 -26.54
C LYS A 11 -46.08 -16.49 -25.54
N ARG A 12 -46.87 -16.36 -24.46
CA ARG A 12 -46.70 -15.30 -23.44
C ARG A 12 -45.45 -15.53 -22.58
N LEU A 13 -45.16 -16.78 -22.24
CA LEU A 13 -43.95 -17.20 -21.50
C LEU A 13 -42.66 -17.02 -22.32
N CYS A 14 -42.72 -17.22 -23.64
CA CYS A 14 -41.57 -17.06 -24.52
C CYS A 14 -41.20 -15.58 -24.73
N MET A 15 -42.20 -14.70 -24.92
CA MET A 15 -41.96 -13.26 -25.06
C MET A 15 -41.38 -12.62 -23.79
N HIS A 16 -41.78 -13.05 -22.59
CA HIS A 16 -41.22 -12.51 -21.33
C HIS A 16 -39.74 -12.90 -21.13
N ARG A 17 -39.35 -14.11 -21.52
CA ARG A 17 -37.93 -14.54 -21.44
C ARG A 17 -37.03 -13.80 -22.43
N ILE A 18 -37.53 -13.50 -23.63
CA ILE A 18 -36.78 -12.72 -24.64
C ILE A 18 -36.62 -11.27 -24.21
N LEU A 19 -37.66 -10.66 -23.62
CA LEU A 19 -37.59 -9.29 -23.11
C LEU A 19 -36.58 -9.16 -21.95
N LEU A 20 -36.56 -10.12 -21.03
CA LEU A 20 -35.60 -10.14 -19.91
C LEU A 20 -34.14 -10.31 -20.38
N LEU A 21 -33.89 -11.11 -21.42
CA LEU A 21 -32.55 -11.28 -21.99
C LEU A 21 -32.05 -10.02 -22.69
N LEU A 22 -32.93 -9.25 -23.34
CA LEU A 22 -32.59 -7.96 -23.96
C LEU A 22 -32.30 -6.86 -22.93
N PHE A 23 -33.00 -6.85 -21.79
CA PHE A 23 -32.66 -5.94 -20.69
C PHE A 23 -31.30 -6.28 -20.07
N PHE A 24 -30.97 -7.58 -19.93
CA PHE A 24 -29.69 -7.99 -19.36
C PHE A 24 -28.49 -7.62 -20.25
N SER A 25 -28.62 -7.73 -21.58
CA SER A 25 -27.56 -7.32 -22.50
C SER A 25 -27.35 -5.80 -22.56
N ILE A 26 -28.41 -5.00 -22.44
CA ILE A 26 -28.30 -3.54 -22.32
C ILE A 26 -27.61 -3.15 -21.01
N PHE A 27 -27.92 -3.82 -19.88
CA PHE A 27 -27.23 -3.58 -18.61
C PHE A 27 -25.74 -3.96 -18.66
N VAL A 28 -25.38 -5.05 -19.33
CA VAL A 28 -23.97 -5.47 -19.47
C VAL A 28 -23.19 -4.49 -20.37
N LEU A 29 -23.81 -3.93 -21.41
CA LEU A 29 -23.19 -2.90 -22.25
C LEU A 29 -23.07 -1.55 -21.52
N TYR A 30 -24.08 -1.15 -20.74
CA TYR A 30 -24.04 0.08 -19.93
C TYR A 30 -23.03 0.00 -18.76
N ALA A 31 -22.77 -1.20 -18.24
CA ALA A 31 -21.74 -1.43 -17.23
C ALA A 31 -20.32 -1.35 -17.81
N ASN A 32 -20.14 -1.59 -19.11
CA ASN A 32 -18.82 -1.60 -19.75
C ASN A 32 -18.35 -0.19 -20.16
N GLU A 33 -19.25 0.73 -20.51
CA GLU A 33 -18.89 2.10 -20.92
C GLU A 33 -18.49 3.03 -19.74
N ASN A 34 -18.72 2.62 -18.48
CA ASN A 34 -18.34 3.40 -17.30
C ASN A 34 -17.00 2.98 -16.66
N THR A 35 -16.23 2.09 -17.29
CA THR A 35 -14.89 1.69 -16.78
C THR A 35 -13.75 2.63 -17.19
N GLN A 36 -14.03 3.68 -17.97
CA GLN A 36 -13.19 4.88 -17.94
C GLN A 36 -13.60 5.76 -16.77
N ARG A 37 -13.26 5.32 -15.54
CA ARG A 37 -13.27 6.20 -14.37
C ARG A 37 -12.42 7.42 -14.73
N LYS A 38 -13.08 8.58 -14.86
CA LYS A 38 -12.48 9.91 -14.81
C LYS A 38 -11.63 9.98 -13.54
N TYR A 39 -10.36 9.59 -13.65
CA TYR A 39 -9.35 10.00 -12.68
C TYR A 39 -9.29 11.52 -12.80
N ASN A 40 -9.76 12.21 -11.77
CA ASN A 40 -9.80 13.65 -11.75
C ASN A 40 -8.35 14.14 -11.61
N GLN A 41 -7.66 14.32 -12.75
CA GLN A 41 -6.29 14.87 -12.82
C GLN A 41 -6.16 16.24 -12.14
N ASN A 42 -7.29 16.89 -11.84
CA ASN A 42 -7.36 18.22 -11.24
C ASN A 42 -7.55 18.22 -9.72
N LYS A 43 -7.56 17.07 -9.02
CA LYS A 43 -7.28 17.07 -7.57
C LYS A 43 -5.76 17.19 -7.38
N THR A 44 -5.26 18.37 -7.68
CA THR A 44 -3.91 18.82 -7.37
C THR A 44 -3.82 19.03 -5.86
N TRP A 45 -3.59 17.95 -5.11
CA TRP A 45 -2.72 18.08 -3.95
C TRP A 45 -1.41 18.57 -4.55
N LYS A 46 -1.15 19.87 -4.45
CA LYS A 46 0.02 20.51 -5.02
C LYS A 46 1.22 19.85 -4.36
N ASN A 47 1.79 18.83 -5.02
CA ASN A 47 2.95 18.10 -4.56
C ASN A 47 4.04 19.16 -4.38
N ILE A 48 4.40 19.41 -3.12
CA ILE A 48 5.80 19.71 -2.85
C ILE A 48 6.54 18.55 -3.48
N ASP A 49 7.52 18.83 -4.35
CA ASP A 49 8.30 17.82 -5.05
C ASP A 49 8.86 16.85 -4.01
N THR A 50 8.16 15.72 -3.87
CA THR A 50 8.34 14.80 -2.75
C THR A 50 9.71 14.19 -2.88
N SER A 51 10.11 13.94 -4.12
CA SER A 51 11.43 13.49 -4.52
C SER A 51 12.49 14.52 -4.14
N GLU A 52 12.27 15.81 -4.41
CA GLU A 52 13.22 16.88 -4.04
C GLU A 52 13.38 17.03 -2.52
N VAL A 53 12.28 17.02 -1.75
CA VAL A 53 12.36 17.10 -0.29
C VAL A 53 13.03 15.87 0.30
N LEU A 54 12.67 14.69 -0.22
CA LEU A 54 13.27 13.45 0.22
C LEU A 54 14.77 13.44 -0.08
N GLU A 55 15.19 13.91 -1.26
CA GLU A 55 16.59 14.06 -1.63
C GLU A 55 17.34 14.98 -0.67
N LYS A 56 16.80 16.16 -0.37
CA LYS A 56 17.37 17.12 0.61
C LYS A 56 17.56 16.49 1.99
N ASN A 57 16.61 15.66 2.42
CA ASN A 57 16.63 15.03 3.74
C ASN A 57 17.37 13.69 3.79
N THR A 58 17.68 13.08 2.63
CA THR A 58 18.18 11.70 2.54
C THR A 58 19.44 11.51 3.37
N LYS A 59 20.44 12.39 3.24
CA LYS A 59 21.70 12.25 4.01
C LYS A 59 21.47 12.25 5.52
N LYS A 60 20.55 13.09 6.01
CA LYS A 60 20.20 13.18 7.43
C LYS A 60 19.45 11.92 7.89
N LEU A 61 18.52 11.42 7.07
CA LEU A 61 17.75 10.21 7.36
C LEU A 61 18.64 8.95 7.33
N GLU A 62 19.60 8.87 6.42
CA GLU A 62 20.59 7.78 6.39
C GLU A 62 21.47 7.78 7.64
N ALA A 63 21.97 8.94 8.05
CA ALA A 63 22.76 9.07 9.27
C ALA A 63 21.95 8.65 10.51
N TYR A 64 20.70 9.12 10.58
CA TYR A 64 19.77 8.74 11.64
C TYR A 64 19.48 7.23 11.64
N TYR A 65 19.21 6.65 10.46
CA TYR A 65 19.00 5.21 10.31
C TYR A 65 20.21 4.40 10.80
N LYS A 66 21.42 4.78 10.38
CA LYS A 66 22.67 4.11 10.81
C LYS A 66 22.85 4.16 12.32
N GLN A 67 22.56 5.30 12.95
CA GLN A 67 22.59 5.42 14.40
C GLN A 67 21.57 4.50 15.07
N VAL A 68 20.32 4.51 14.61
CA VAL A 68 19.25 3.65 15.15
C VAL A 68 19.59 2.18 14.97
N ASP A 69 20.16 1.78 13.83
CA ASP A 69 20.54 0.40 13.57
C ASP A 69 21.64 -0.07 14.52
N LYS A 70 22.71 0.71 14.67
CA LYS A 70 23.76 0.41 15.66
C LYS A 70 23.17 0.22 17.06
N GLN A 71 22.39 1.19 17.51
CA GLN A 71 21.76 1.19 18.83
C GLN A 71 20.76 0.04 19.03
N SER A 72 20.05 -0.37 17.98
CA SER A 72 19.12 -1.49 18.02
C SER A 72 19.84 -2.82 18.22
N ASN A 73 20.98 -3.02 17.55
CA ASN A 73 21.81 -4.22 17.69
C ASN A 73 22.47 -4.28 19.09
N GLU A 74 22.87 -3.13 19.64
CA GLU A 74 23.44 -3.00 21.00
C GLU A 74 22.37 -3.04 22.12
N ARG A 75 21.07 -3.10 21.76
CA ARG A 75 19.93 -2.97 22.67
C ARG A 75 19.88 -1.66 23.48
N ASN A 76 20.57 -0.63 23.00
CA ASN A 76 20.61 0.72 23.57
C ASN A 76 19.68 1.67 22.77
N PHE A 77 18.38 1.38 22.77
CA PHE A 77 17.42 1.96 21.82
C PHE A 77 17.25 3.48 21.92
N VAL A 78 17.21 4.15 20.76
CA VAL A 78 16.60 5.47 20.61
C VAL A 78 15.15 5.39 21.08
N ARG A 79 14.68 6.44 21.77
CA ARG A 79 13.29 6.56 22.21
C ARG A 79 12.63 7.77 21.61
N PHE A 80 11.38 7.61 21.18
CA PHE A 80 10.50 8.69 20.75
C PHE A 80 9.13 8.51 21.42
N ASN A 81 8.68 9.53 22.16
CA ASN A 81 7.46 9.48 22.96
C ASN A 81 7.32 8.20 23.80
N GLY A 82 8.42 7.81 24.46
CA GLY A 82 8.50 6.60 25.29
C GLY A 82 8.55 5.27 24.53
N LYS A 83 8.35 5.26 23.20
CA LYS A 83 8.45 4.06 22.35
C LYS A 83 9.90 3.85 21.93
N LYS A 84 10.36 2.59 21.95
CA LYS A 84 11.66 2.23 21.38
C LYS A 84 11.59 2.30 19.86
N ILE A 85 12.60 2.90 19.23
CA ILE A 85 12.77 2.83 17.78
C ILE A 85 13.76 1.72 17.50
N ILE A 86 13.35 0.76 16.68
CA ILE A 86 14.13 -0.43 16.32
C ILE A 86 14.33 -0.41 14.81
N SER A 87 15.57 -0.56 14.33
CA SER A 87 15.80 -0.71 12.89
C SER A 87 15.15 -1.99 12.37
N HIS A 88 14.65 -1.96 11.14
CA HIS A 88 14.02 -3.11 10.53
C HIS A 88 15.01 -4.27 10.37
N THR A 89 16.27 -3.97 10.03
CA THR A 89 17.39 -4.93 10.01
C THR A 89 17.57 -5.67 11.33
N ALA A 90 17.57 -4.96 12.47
CA ALA A 90 17.67 -5.59 13.79
C ALA A 90 16.39 -6.36 14.13
N PHE A 91 15.22 -5.79 13.84
CA PHE A 91 13.92 -6.43 14.06
C PHE A 91 13.80 -7.78 13.34
N SER A 92 14.26 -7.89 12.09
CA SER A 92 14.24 -9.13 11.31
C SER A 92 15.11 -10.26 11.89
N LYS A 93 16.03 -9.93 12.80
CA LYS A 93 16.90 -10.88 13.51
C LYS A 93 16.36 -11.25 14.89
N MET A 94 15.29 -10.60 15.36
CA MET A 94 14.71 -10.87 16.67
C MET A 94 13.94 -12.19 16.66
N ASN A 95 14.06 -12.93 17.77
CA ASN A 95 13.16 -14.04 18.05
C ASN A 95 11.86 -13.54 18.71
N LEU A 96 10.87 -14.43 18.76
CA LEU A 96 9.54 -14.14 19.30
C LEU A 96 9.60 -13.64 20.76
N GLY A 97 10.47 -14.20 21.59
CA GLY A 97 10.66 -13.77 22.98
C GLY A 97 11.19 -12.33 23.10
N GLN A 98 12.12 -11.94 22.23
CA GLN A 98 12.62 -10.56 22.17
C GLN A 98 11.54 -9.59 21.71
N MET A 99 10.71 -9.98 20.73
CA MET A 99 9.59 -9.16 20.25
C MET A 99 8.57 -8.91 21.37
N HIS A 100 8.16 -9.95 22.10
CA HIS A 100 7.21 -9.83 23.21
C HIS A 100 7.79 -9.15 24.45
N GLY A 101 9.12 -9.16 24.62
CA GLY A 101 9.80 -8.49 25.73
C GLY A 101 9.70 -6.96 25.69
N TYR A 102 9.27 -6.37 24.56
CA TYR A 102 9.10 -4.93 24.43
C TYR A 102 7.62 -4.53 24.50
N ARG A 103 7.27 -3.72 25.51
CA ARG A 103 5.90 -3.18 25.66
C ARG A 103 5.46 -2.33 24.47
N THR A 104 6.31 -1.39 24.03
CA THR A 104 5.98 -0.47 22.94
C THR A 104 7.22 -0.16 22.09
N TYR A 105 7.10 -0.34 20.79
CA TYR A 105 8.17 -0.05 19.84
C TYR A 105 7.63 0.28 18.44
N VAL A 106 8.47 0.93 17.65
CA VAL A 106 8.22 1.31 16.26
C VAL A 106 9.40 0.86 15.42
N ILE A 107 9.12 0.34 14.23
CA ILE A 107 10.15 -0.18 13.33
C ILE A 107 10.54 0.92 12.35
N LEU A 108 11.80 1.35 12.37
CA LEU A 108 12.36 2.25 11.39
C LEU A 108 12.92 1.44 10.22
N SER A 109 12.44 1.70 9.01
CA SER A 109 12.87 1.02 7.79
C SER A 109 13.54 2.00 6.83
N MET A 110 14.61 1.54 6.19
CA MET A 110 15.23 2.19 5.02
C MET A 110 15.26 1.14 3.91
N PHE A 111 14.56 1.38 2.81
CA PHE A 111 14.36 0.39 1.76
C PHE A 111 14.24 1.05 0.38
N TYR A 112 14.46 0.26 -0.66
CA TYR A 112 14.21 0.64 -2.04
C TYR A 112 12.90 0.03 -2.51
N ILE A 113 12.09 0.81 -3.21
CA ILE A 113 10.80 0.37 -3.75
C ILE A 113 11.04 -0.65 -4.87
N GLU A 114 10.44 -1.82 -4.76
CA GLU A 114 10.44 -2.84 -5.82
C GLU A 114 9.14 -2.79 -6.65
N TRP A 115 8.00 -2.57 -5.98
CA TRP A 115 6.71 -2.38 -6.62
C TRP A 115 5.74 -1.63 -5.70
N ILE A 116 4.72 -1.01 -6.29
CA ILE A 116 3.66 -0.28 -5.58
C ILE A 116 2.32 -0.83 -6.08
N SER A 117 1.38 -1.09 -5.17
CA SER A 117 0.05 -1.55 -5.55
C SER A 117 -0.68 -0.50 -6.37
N GLN A 118 -1.57 -0.95 -7.24
CA GLN A 118 -2.52 -0.04 -7.87
C GLN A 118 -3.41 0.64 -6.81
N HIS A 119 -3.98 1.77 -7.19
CA HIS A 119 -4.85 2.56 -6.34
C HIS A 119 -6.07 1.73 -5.87
N ASN A 120 -6.29 1.70 -4.56
CA ASN A 120 -7.50 1.14 -3.96
C ASN A 120 -8.03 2.08 -2.89
N ASP A 121 -9.25 2.57 -3.04
CA ASP A 121 -9.88 3.53 -2.11
C ASP A 121 -10.10 2.96 -0.70
N LEU A 122 -10.13 1.63 -0.56
CA LEU A 122 -10.48 0.95 0.70
C LEU A 122 -9.29 0.37 1.46
N ASP A 123 -8.14 0.22 0.81
CA ASP A 123 -7.03 -0.58 1.34
C ASP A 123 -5.71 0.19 1.39
N GLY A 124 -5.70 1.52 1.27
CA GLY A 124 -4.44 2.28 1.29
C GLY A 124 -3.45 1.83 0.21
N VAL A 125 -2.14 1.94 0.49
CA VAL A 125 -1.07 1.66 -0.48
C VAL A 125 -0.17 0.55 0.03
N SER A 126 -0.11 -0.57 -0.69
CA SER A 126 0.85 -1.64 -0.42
C SER A 126 2.11 -1.39 -1.24
N VAL A 127 3.27 -1.51 -0.59
CA VAL A 127 4.58 -1.32 -1.23
C VAL A 127 5.43 -2.53 -0.96
N GLY A 128 5.96 -3.14 -2.02
CA GLY A 128 7.04 -4.10 -1.92
C GLY A 128 8.37 -3.37 -1.88
N GLY A 129 9.21 -3.69 -0.90
CA GLY A 129 10.51 -3.03 -0.73
C GLY A 129 11.62 -4.00 -0.35
N ILE A 130 12.82 -3.70 -0.82
CA ILE A 130 14.06 -4.40 -0.44
C ILE A 130 14.81 -3.53 0.55
N LEU A 131 15.19 -4.07 1.71
CA LEU A 131 15.97 -3.28 2.66
C LEU A 131 17.27 -2.79 2.04
N ALA A 132 17.69 -1.60 2.45
CA ALA A 132 18.84 -0.95 1.82
C ALA A 132 20.17 -1.68 2.04
N ASP A 133 20.32 -2.50 3.08
CA ASP A 133 21.49 -3.36 3.31
C ASP A 133 21.47 -4.65 2.47
N GLU A 134 20.31 -5.03 1.92
CA GLU A 134 20.12 -6.17 1.04
C GLU A 134 20.07 -5.77 -0.45
N PHE A 135 20.01 -4.46 -0.74
CA PHE A 135 19.81 -3.98 -2.10
C PHE A 135 20.98 -4.36 -3.03
N GLY A 136 20.66 -5.00 -4.15
CA GLY A 136 21.66 -5.54 -5.09
C GLY A 136 22.17 -6.95 -4.76
N ASP A 137 21.80 -7.52 -3.61
CA ASP A 137 22.07 -8.94 -3.30
C ASP A 137 21.11 -9.84 -4.09
N LYS A 138 21.64 -10.94 -4.66
CA LYS A 138 20.84 -11.99 -5.30
C LYS A 138 19.87 -12.68 -4.33
N LYS A 139 20.12 -12.59 -3.02
CA LYS A 139 19.27 -13.16 -1.96
C LYS A 139 18.36 -12.12 -1.30
N ALA A 140 18.30 -10.90 -1.83
CA ALA A 140 17.44 -9.84 -1.31
C ALA A 140 15.99 -10.30 -1.20
N LYS A 141 15.34 -9.99 -0.07
CA LYS A 141 13.95 -10.36 0.16
C LYS A 141 13.06 -9.15 -0.02
N VAL A 142 12.01 -9.31 -0.82
CA VAL A 142 10.93 -8.32 -0.89
C VAL A 142 10.10 -8.41 0.39
N ARG A 143 9.92 -7.26 1.02
CA ARG A 143 9.13 -7.08 2.24
C ARG A 143 7.94 -6.20 1.93
N TYR A 144 6.85 -6.42 2.64
CA TYR A 144 5.58 -5.76 2.37
C TYR A 144 5.35 -4.68 3.41
N PHE A 145 5.14 -3.46 2.94
CA PHE A 145 4.85 -2.28 3.74
C PHE A 145 3.48 -1.76 3.40
N LYS A 146 2.71 -1.33 4.40
CA LYS A 146 1.37 -0.81 4.20
C LYS A 146 1.28 0.64 4.64
N PHE A 147 0.99 1.53 3.72
CA PHE A 147 0.88 2.97 3.94
C PHE A 147 -0.57 3.44 3.81
N ALA A 148 -0.90 4.55 4.45
CA ALA A 148 -2.18 5.22 4.27
C ALA A 148 -2.34 5.75 2.82
N GLN A 149 -3.58 5.88 2.36
CA GLN A 149 -3.90 6.30 0.98
C GLN A 149 -3.28 7.64 0.58
N ARG A 150 -3.09 8.55 1.54
CA ARG A 150 -2.49 9.86 1.29
C ARG A 150 -1.07 9.81 0.71
N TYR A 151 -0.34 8.72 0.97
CA TYR A 151 1.02 8.55 0.44
C TYR A 151 1.05 8.04 -1.01
N TYR A 152 -0.10 7.77 -1.62
CA TYR A 152 -0.19 7.16 -2.96
C TYR A 152 0.61 7.95 -4.00
N SER A 153 0.35 9.26 -4.13
CA SER A 153 1.03 10.11 -5.10
C SER A 153 2.53 10.20 -4.82
N ALA A 154 2.91 10.41 -3.56
CA ALA A 154 4.30 10.48 -3.12
C ALA A 154 5.09 9.20 -3.44
N LEU A 155 4.53 8.03 -3.12
CA LEU A 155 5.17 6.74 -3.39
C LEU A 155 5.30 6.48 -4.89
N HIS A 156 4.27 6.82 -5.68
CA HIS A 156 4.33 6.68 -7.14
C HIS A 156 5.28 7.66 -7.82
N GLU A 157 5.43 8.86 -7.29
CA GLU A 157 6.41 9.86 -7.75
C GLU A 157 7.84 9.36 -7.52
N ILE A 158 8.13 8.85 -6.31
CA ILE A 158 9.43 8.25 -5.98
C ILE A 158 9.71 7.02 -6.85
N GLY A 159 8.70 6.21 -7.10
CA GLY A 159 8.73 5.13 -8.08
C GLY A 159 9.64 3.95 -7.72
N LYS A 160 9.67 2.96 -8.62
CA LYS A 160 10.52 1.77 -8.48
C LYS A 160 12.00 2.16 -8.47
N GLY A 161 12.77 1.56 -7.56
CA GLY A 161 14.18 1.88 -7.34
C GLY A 161 14.40 3.13 -6.48
N GLY A 162 13.34 3.88 -6.15
CA GLY A 162 13.43 5.01 -5.25
C GLY A 162 13.68 4.55 -3.80
N LYS A 163 14.56 5.27 -3.10
CA LYS A 163 14.90 5.02 -1.70
C LYS A 163 13.90 5.71 -0.79
N VAL A 164 13.36 5.01 0.20
CA VAL A 164 12.37 5.53 1.13
C VAL A 164 12.68 5.15 2.57
N PHE A 165 12.16 5.96 3.49
CA PHE A 165 12.29 5.80 4.92
C PHE A 165 10.90 5.73 5.54
N SER A 166 10.67 4.83 6.49
CA SER A 166 9.38 4.74 7.15
C SER A 166 9.46 4.35 8.61
N TYR A 167 8.48 4.80 9.37
CA TYR A 167 8.14 4.23 10.67
C TYR A 167 6.94 3.32 10.51
N CYS A 168 7.07 2.06 10.94
CA CYS A 168 6.00 1.07 10.85
C CYS A 168 5.64 0.51 12.22
N ALA A 169 4.34 0.28 12.41
CA ALA A 169 3.83 -0.46 13.55
C ALA A 169 4.26 -1.93 13.47
N ALA A 170 4.76 -2.46 14.57
CA ALA A 170 5.09 -3.86 14.73
C ALA A 170 3.85 -4.70 15.10
N PRO A 171 3.87 -6.03 14.90
CA PRO A 171 4.93 -6.81 14.25
C PRO A 171 4.74 -6.95 12.74
N TYR A 172 3.58 -6.58 12.20
CA TYR A 172 3.18 -6.94 10.83
C TYR A 172 3.46 -5.84 9.78
N LEU A 173 3.99 -4.68 10.17
CA LEU A 173 4.27 -3.56 9.26
C LEU A 173 3.04 -3.09 8.47
N THR A 174 1.85 -3.30 9.04
CA THR A 174 0.54 -3.02 8.44
C THR A 174 0.11 -1.56 8.55
N SER A 175 0.89 -0.73 9.23
CA SER A 175 0.67 0.70 9.32
C SER A 175 2.01 1.40 9.33
N CYS A 176 2.34 2.03 8.21
CA CYS A 176 3.58 2.75 7.98
C CYS A 176 3.32 4.23 7.69
N ILE A 177 4.20 5.06 8.24
CA ILE A 177 4.29 6.49 8.02
C ILE A 177 5.55 6.71 7.18
N LEU A 178 5.39 7.33 6.01
CA LEU A 178 6.53 7.75 5.18
C LEU A 178 7.17 8.96 5.86
N ILE A 179 8.48 8.94 6.06
CA ILE A 179 9.21 10.02 6.71
C ILE A 179 10.21 10.65 5.75
N GLY A 180 10.52 11.93 5.99
CA GLY A 180 11.42 12.69 5.12
C GLY A 180 10.72 13.35 3.94
N ILE A 181 9.39 13.28 3.89
CA ILE A 181 8.55 14.03 2.96
C ILE A 181 7.91 15.20 3.72
N ASP A 182 7.71 16.33 3.05
CA ASP A 182 7.10 17.52 3.67
C ASP A 182 5.57 17.33 3.71
N GLU A 183 5.08 16.64 4.74
CA GLU A 183 3.65 16.58 5.03
C GLU A 183 3.26 17.76 5.92
N ALA A 184 2.32 18.57 5.44
CA ALA A 184 1.54 19.44 6.31
C ALA A 184 0.53 18.56 7.08
N TRP A 185 0.61 18.58 8.42
CA TRP A 185 -0.27 17.83 9.33
C TRP A 185 -1.43 18.69 9.83
#